data_AF-D6Y7G4-F1
#
_entry.id   AF-D6Y7G4-F1
#
_cell.length_a   1.000
_cell.length_b   1.000
_cell.length_c   1.000
_cell.angle_alpha   90.00
_cell.angle_beta   90.00
_cell.angle_gamma   90.00
#
_symmetry.space_group_name_H-M   'P 1'
#
loop_
_entity.id
_entity.type
_entity.pdbx_description
1 polymer ?
#
loop_
_entity_poly.entity_id
_entity_poly.type
_entity_poly.pdbx_seq_one_letter_code
_entity_poly.pdbx_strand_id
1 'polypeptide(L)'
;MGYELRVERDAPLGYAELASVLSSDAGFELRGSAETAEVVARHGDSAHQVAVWSGRLSGTPVSDWHVAQLARLTELVGARLIGEDGETYRIRDGIVEQVNGSSTYEFGKVEEIIAAGPVEWSA
;
A
#
# COMPACT_ATOMS: atom_id res chain seq x y z
N MET A 1 -12.27 11.07 -9.14
CA MET A 1 -12.72 9.71 -8.77
C MET A 1 -11.49 9.01 -8.25
N GLY A 2 -11.50 8.53 -7.00
CA GLY A 2 -10.32 7.89 -6.40
C GLY A 2 -10.29 6.42 -6.81
N TYR A 3 -9.13 5.95 -7.24
CA TYR A 3 -8.90 4.57 -7.64
C TYR A 3 -8.57 3.72 -6.40
N GLU A 4 -9.26 2.59 -6.19
CA GLU A 4 -9.06 1.72 -5.01
C GLU A 4 -8.06 0.57 -5.29
N LEU A 5 -7.11 0.39 -4.40
CA LEU A 5 -6.25 -0.79 -4.32
C LEU A 5 -6.62 -1.64 -3.12
N ARG A 6 -6.83 -2.94 -3.34
CA ARG A 6 -7.24 -3.90 -2.32
C ARG A 6 -6.11 -4.88 -2.02
N VAL A 7 -5.86 -5.10 -0.73
CA VAL A 7 -4.89 -6.09 -0.26
C VAL A 7 -5.60 -7.43 -0.07
N GLU A 8 -5.35 -8.38 -0.95
CA GLU A 8 -6.00 -9.69 -0.97
C GLU A 8 -5.07 -10.82 -0.54
N ARG A 9 -5.59 -11.71 0.31
CA ARG A 9 -4.92 -12.94 0.78
C ARG A 9 -5.88 -14.12 0.69
N ASP A 10 -5.31 -15.31 0.47
CA ASP A 10 -6.06 -16.57 0.56
C ASP A 10 -6.57 -16.82 2.00
N ALA A 11 -5.74 -16.54 3.00
CA ALA A 11 -6.15 -16.56 4.41
C ALA A 11 -6.54 -15.14 4.85
N PRO A 12 -7.69 -14.95 5.53
CA PRO A 12 -8.11 -13.63 5.97
C PRO A 12 -7.09 -13.05 6.96
N LEU A 13 -6.58 -11.85 6.65
CA LEU A 13 -5.77 -11.07 7.58
C LEU A 13 -6.64 -10.68 8.78
N GLY A 14 -6.15 -10.84 10.00
CA GLY A 14 -6.82 -10.35 11.21
C GLY A 14 -6.25 -9.00 11.68
N TYR A 15 -7.04 -8.21 12.41
CA TYR A 15 -6.55 -6.93 12.96
C TYR A 15 -5.32 -7.11 13.88
N ALA A 16 -5.34 -8.13 14.75
CA ALA A 16 -4.20 -8.40 15.65
C ALA A 16 -2.93 -8.78 14.89
N GLU A 17 -3.07 -9.51 13.78
CA GLU A 17 -1.95 -9.84 12.88
C GLU A 17 -1.42 -8.57 12.21
N LEU A 18 -2.30 -7.73 11.65
CA LEU A 18 -1.93 -6.44 11.07
C LEU A 18 -1.18 -5.57 12.09
N ALA A 19 -1.73 -5.40 13.30
CA ALA A 19 -1.11 -4.62 14.36
C ALA A 19 0.27 -5.17 14.75
N SER A 20 0.42 -6.50 14.81
CA SER A 20 1.71 -7.14 15.11
C SER A 20 2.76 -6.90 14.02
N VAL A 21 2.36 -7.01 12.75
CA VAL A 21 3.26 -6.77 11.60
C VAL A 21 3.70 -5.30 11.60
N LEU A 22 2.77 -4.36 11.75
CA LEU A 22 3.09 -2.92 11.70
C LEU A 22 3.87 -2.45 12.92
N SER A 23 3.65 -3.03 14.10
CA SER A 23 4.47 -2.70 15.29
C SER A 23 5.94 -3.10 15.13
N SER A 24 6.24 -4.00 14.20
CA SER A 24 7.60 -4.48 13.93
C SER A 24 8.30 -3.70 12.80
N ASP A 25 7.56 -2.91 12.02
CA ASP A 25 8.08 -2.12 10.91
C ASP A 25 8.11 -0.62 11.26
N ALA A 26 9.30 -0.02 11.26
CA ALA A 26 9.47 1.38 11.63
C ALA A 26 8.87 2.38 10.61
N GLY A 27 8.36 1.91 9.46
CA GLY A 27 7.83 2.74 8.38
C GLY A 27 6.33 2.98 8.44
N PHE A 28 5.58 2.21 9.23
CA PHE A 28 4.13 2.29 9.30
C PHE A 28 3.61 2.45 10.73
N GLU A 29 2.56 3.25 10.87
CA GLU A 29 1.81 3.42 12.11
C GLU A 29 0.36 2.97 11.88
N LEU A 30 -0.18 2.18 12.80
CA LEU A 30 -1.61 1.83 12.83
C LEU A 30 -2.34 2.73 13.83
N ARG A 31 -3.38 3.42 13.38
CA ARG A 31 -4.17 4.36 14.20
C ARG A 31 -5.64 3.96 14.17
N GLY A 32 -6.31 3.92 15.32
CA GLY A 32 -7.74 3.57 15.40
C GLY A 32 -8.01 2.27 16.16
N SER A 33 -9.08 1.56 15.81
CA SER A 33 -9.56 0.37 16.51
C SER A 33 -9.62 -0.86 15.60
N ALA A 34 -9.99 -2.01 16.17
CA ALA A 34 -10.18 -3.24 15.41
C ALA A 34 -11.32 -3.18 14.38
N GLU A 35 -12.29 -2.30 14.59
CA GLU A 35 -13.43 -2.08 13.68
C GLU A 35 -13.03 -1.24 12.47
N THR A 36 -12.33 -0.13 12.73
CA THR A 36 -11.81 0.77 11.71
C THR A 36 -10.47 1.34 12.16
N ALA A 37 -9.43 1.18 11.33
CA ALA A 37 -8.12 1.76 11.57
C ALA A 37 -7.50 2.29 10.28
N GLU A 38 -6.60 3.26 10.43
CA GLU A 38 -5.80 3.84 9.36
C GLU A 38 -4.37 3.33 9.46
N VAL A 39 -3.80 2.96 8.33
CA VAL A 39 -2.36 2.72 8.19
C VAL A 39 -1.75 4.00 7.63
N VAL A 40 -0.76 4.52 8.35
CA VAL A 40 -0.13 5.80 8.06
C VAL A 40 1.36 5.58 7.85
N ALA A 41 1.92 6.20 6.82
CA ALA A 41 3.36 6.26 6.61
C ALA A 41 3.84 7.72 6.71
N ARG A 42 5.06 7.93 7.23
CA ARG A 42 5.63 9.26 7.38
C ARG A 42 6.56 9.60 6.22
N HIS A 43 6.51 10.86 5.78
CA HIS A 43 7.51 11.46 4.90
C HIS A 43 7.83 12.86 5.43
N GLY A 44 9.10 13.08 5.78
CA GLY A 44 9.49 14.24 6.57
C GLY A 44 8.71 14.31 7.89
N ASP A 45 8.15 15.48 8.20
CA ASP A 45 7.35 15.69 9.41
C ASP A 45 5.87 15.30 9.24
N SER A 46 5.43 15.02 8.01
CA SER A 46 4.04 14.75 7.66
C SER A 46 3.70 13.26 7.73
N ALA A 47 2.48 12.97 8.14
CA ALA A 47 1.93 11.62 8.20
C ALA A 47 0.84 11.48 7.14
N HIS A 48 0.96 10.49 6.26
CA HIS A 48 0.07 10.28 5.13
C HIS A 48 -0.66 8.95 5.29
N GLN A 49 -1.98 8.99 5.20
CA GLN A 49 -2.79 7.78 5.19
C GLN A 49 -2.53 7.02 3.89
N VAL A 50 -2.08 5.77 4.00
CA VAL A 50 -1.79 4.91 2.85
C VAL A 50 -2.85 3.83 2.67
N ALA A 51 -3.48 3.39 3.76
CA ALA A 51 -4.51 2.37 3.73
C ALA A 51 -5.52 2.53 4.89
N VAL A 52 -6.68 1.90 4.73
CA VAL A 52 -7.73 1.75 5.74
C VAL A 52 -7.97 0.27 5.97
N TRP A 53 -8.06 -0.08 7.24
CA TRP A 53 -8.56 -1.35 7.74
C TRP A 53 -10.03 -1.19 8.14
N SER A 54 -10.90 -2.04 7.58
CA SER A 54 -12.33 -2.14 7.94
C SER A 54 -12.84 -3.57 7.76
N GLY A 55 -12.10 -4.54 8.30
CA GLY A 55 -12.28 -5.98 8.05
C GLY A 55 -11.58 -6.47 6.78
N ARG A 56 -11.17 -5.54 5.91
CA ARG A 56 -10.18 -5.73 4.84
C ARG A 56 -9.27 -4.52 4.79
N LEU A 57 -8.10 -4.68 4.18
CA LEU A 57 -7.14 -3.60 4.00
C LEU A 57 -7.22 -3.08 2.56
N SER A 58 -7.53 -1.79 2.37
CA SER A 58 -7.54 -1.14 1.06
C SER A 58 -6.99 0.29 1.15
N GLY A 59 -6.56 0.86 0.02
CA GLY A 59 -6.08 2.23 -0.05
C GLY A 59 -6.54 2.92 -1.32
N THR A 60 -6.57 4.24 -1.31
CA THR A 60 -6.95 5.06 -2.46
C THR A 60 -5.74 5.92 -2.85
N PRO A 61 -4.77 5.37 -3.60
CA PRO A 61 -3.58 6.11 -3.96
C PRO A 61 -3.91 7.33 -4.81
N VAL A 62 -3.24 8.44 -4.48
CA VAL A 62 -3.27 9.69 -5.26
C VAL A 62 -1.91 10.02 -5.88
N SER A 63 -0.91 9.16 -5.65
CA SER A 63 0.45 9.31 -6.16
C SER A 63 1.19 7.98 -6.22
N ASP A 64 2.30 7.95 -6.97
CA ASP A 64 3.21 6.80 -7.04
C ASP A 64 3.75 6.43 -5.66
N TRP A 65 3.94 7.43 -4.79
CA TRP A 65 4.33 7.21 -3.40
C TRP A 65 3.30 6.40 -2.62
N HIS A 66 2.01 6.68 -2.77
CA HIS A 66 0.96 5.88 -2.13
C HIS A 66 0.94 4.46 -2.69
N VAL A 67 1.12 4.29 -4.01
CA VAL A 67 1.22 2.96 -4.64
C VAL A 67 2.41 2.17 -4.08
N ALA A 68 3.58 2.80 -3.98
CA ALA A 68 4.78 2.17 -3.43
C ALA A 68 4.61 1.77 -1.96
N GLN A 69 4.01 2.63 -1.14
CA GLN A 69 3.74 2.30 0.26
C GLN A 69 2.72 1.17 0.41
N LEU A 70 1.66 1.15 -0.39
CA LEU A 70 0.70 0.05 -0.42
C LEU A 70 1.33 -1.25 -0.89
N ALA A 71 2.21 -1.21 -1.90
CA ALA A 71 2.92 -2.39 -2.37
C ALA A 71 3.84 -2.97 -1.28
N ARG A 72 4.60 -2.11 -0.58
CA ARG A 72 5.41 -2.52 0.58
C ARG A 72 4.56 -3.11 1.70
N LEU A 73 3.48 -2.43 2.07
CA LEU A 73 2.54 -2.90 3.09
C LEU A 73 1.97 -4.28 2.73
N THR A 74 1.64 -4.48 1.45
CA THR A 74 1.12 -5.74 0.91
C THR A 74 2.15 -6.87 1.04
N GLU A 75 3.42 -6.62 0.68
CA GLU A 75 4.48 -7.62 0.85
C GLU A 75 4.71 -7.98 2.32
N LEU A 76 4.68 -6.99 3.21
CA LEU A 76 4.84 -7.19 4.66
C LEU A 76 3.77 -8.12 5.25
N VAL A 77 2.53 -8.01 4.77
CA VAL A 77 1.43 -8.88 5.22
C VAL A 77 1.29 -10.15 4.36
N GLY A 78 2.20 -10.42 3.43
CA GLY A 78 2.17 -11.62 2.58
C GLY A 78 0.94 -11.69 1.66
N ALA A 79 0.54 -10.57 1.07
CA ALA A 79 -0.67 -10.43 0.27
C ALA A 79 -0.40 -10.13 -1.22
N ARG A 80 -1.47 -9.95 -1.98
CA ARG A 80 -1.46 -9.39 -3.33
C ARG A 80 -2.19 -8.06 -3.35
N LEU A 81 -1.65 -7.06 -4.05
CA LEU A 81 -2.27 -5.76 -4.21
C LEU A 81 -3.01 -5.75 -5.54
N ILE A 82 -4.33 -5.62 -5.49
CA ILE A 82 -5.22 -5.79 -6.65
C ILE A 82 -5.96 -4.48 -6.91
N GLY A 83 -5.96 -4.06 -8.17
CA GLY A 83 -6.70 -2.91 -8.64
C GLY A 83 -8.21 -3.13 -8.80
N GLU A 84 -8.93 -2.07 -9.16
CA GLU A 84 -10.35 -2.17 -9.50
C GLU A 84 -10.57 -2.95 -10.81
N ASP A 85 -9.63 -2.86 -11.76
CA ASP A 85 -9.71 -3.49 -13.07
C ASP A 85 -9.05 -4.88 -13.13
N GLY A 86 -8.59 -5.40 -11.97
CA GLY A 86 -7.98 -6.72 -11.83
C GLY A 86 -6.49 -6.77 -12.18
N GLU A 87 -5.87 -5.63 -12.44
CA GLU A 87 -4.41 -5.51 -12.44
C GLU A 87 -3.84 -5.83 -11.05
N THR A 88 -2.57 -6.20 -11.03
CA THR A 88 -1.84 -6.46 -9.79
C THR A 88 -0.65 -5.53 -9.65
N TYR A 89 -0.37 -5.11 -8.43
CA TYR A 89 0.79 -4.29 -8.10
C TYR A 89 1.72 -5.12 -7.23
N ARG A 90 3.00 -5.07 -7.52
CA ARG A 90 4.02 -5.80 -6.77
C ARG A 90 5.36 -5.09 -6.81
N ILE A 91 6.26 -5.51 -5.94
CA ILE A 91 7.66 -5.11 -5.97
C ILE A 91 8.45 -6.27 -6.57
N ARG A 92 9.24 -6.00 -7.60
CA ARG A 92 10.13 -6.97 -8.22
C ARG A 92 11.49 -6.33 -8.42
N ASP A 93 12.54 -6.95 -7.88
CA ASP A 93 13.91 -6.42 -7.93
C ASP A 93 14.01 -4.95 -7.43
N GLY A 94 13.20 -4.62 -6.41
CA GLY A 94 13.12 -3.28 -5.83
C GLY A 94 12.34 -2.25 -6.66
N ILE A 95 11.70 -2.67 -7.77
CA ILE A 95 10.89 -1.82 -8.64
C ILE A 95 9.41 -2.06 -8.36
N VAL A 96 8.64 -0.98 -8.19
CA VAL A 96 7.19 -1.04 -8.13
C VAL A 96 6.67 -1.19 -9.56
N GLU A 97 5.91 -2.25 -9.80
CA GLU A 97 5.32 -2.52 -11.11
C GLU A 97 3.83 -2.86 -11.00
N GLN A 98 3.07 -2.44 -12.01
CA GLN A 98 1.70 -2.87 -12.28
C GLN A 98 1.74 -3.91 -13.39
N VAL A 99 1.00 -5.00 -13.20
CA VAL A 99 0.83 -6.08 -14.17
C VAL A 99 -0.64 -6.15 -14.55
N ASN A 100 -0.93 -5.98 -15.84
CA ASN A 100 -2.26 -6.12 -16.41
C ASN A 100 -2.19 -7.12 -17.58
N GLY A 101 -2.62 -8.36 -17.32
CA GLY A 101 -2.47 -9.47 -18.27
C GLY A 101 -1.01 -9.75 -18.60
N SER A 102 -0.63 -9.59 -19.88
CA SER A 102 0.76 -9.74 -20.34
C SER A 102 1.55 -8.43 -20.36
N SER A 103 0.92 -7.31 -19.99
CA SER A 103 1.57 -5.99 -19.94
C SER A 103 2.09 -5.72 -18.54
N THR A 104 3.31 -5.17 -18.47
CA THR A 104 3.92 -4.72 -17.22
C THR A 104 4.33 -3.26 -17.38
N TYR A 105 3.94 -2.44 -16.41
CA TYR A 105 4.29 -1.04 -16.32
C TYR A 105 5.12 -0.81 -15.04
N GLU A 106 6.29 -0.21 -15.19
CA GLU A 106 7.20 0.08 -14.08
C GLU A 106 7.02 1.53 -13.63
N PHE A 107 6.69 1.74 -12.36
CA PHE A 107 6.63 3.09 -11.77
C PHE A 107 8.03 3.62 -11.46
N GLY A 108 8.95 2.73 -11.06
CA GLY A 108 10.31 3.07 -10.66
C GLY A 108 10.75 2.31 -9.42
N LYS A 109 11.97 2.60 -8.94
CA LYS A 109 12.50 1.94 -7.73
C LYS A 109 11.76 2.43 -6.50
N VAL A 110 11.44 1.50 -5.60
CA VAL A 110 10.80 1.77 -4.32
C VAL A 110 11.54 2.87 -3.57
N GLU A 111 12.86 2.75 -3.44
CA GLU A 111 13.68 3.70 -2.66
C GLU A 111 13.62 5.13 -3.24
N GLU A 112 13.62 5.25 -4.57
CA GLU A 112 13.55 6.53 -5.28
C GLU A 112 12.17 7.17 -5.12
N ILE A 113 11.10 6.37 -5.29
CA ILE A 113 9.72 6.82 -5.10
C ILE A 113 9.49 7.27 -3.64
N ILE A 114 9.91 6.46 -2.66
CA ILE A 114 9.74 6.79 -1.24
C ILE A 114 10.52 8.05 -0.86
N ALA A 115 11.73 8.23 -1.40
CA ALA A 115 12.52 9.44 -1.16
C ALA A 115 11.86 10.69 -1.76
N ALA A 116 11.29 10.59 -2.97
CA ALA A 116 10.61 11.70 -3.65
C ALA A 116 9.39 12.23 -2.88
N GLY A 117 8.71 11.36 -2.12
CA GLY A 117 7.55 11.74 -1.33
C GLY A 117 6.24 11.80 -2.13
N PRO A 118 5.13 12.18 -1.47
CA PRO A 118 3.80 12.16 -2.08
C PRO A 118 3.61 13.36 -3.02
N VAL A 119 3.87 13.16 -4.31
CA VAL A 119 3.52 14.10 -5.39
C VAL A 119 2.22 13.65 -6.04
N GLU A 120 1.13 14.39 -5.82
CA GLU A 120 -0.17 14.03 -6.37
C GLU A 120 -0.15 13.98 -7.90
N TRP A 121 -0.83 12.98 -8.46
CA TRP A 121 -1.05 12.91 -9.90
C TRP A 121 -1.86 14.13 -10.35
N SER A 122 -1.43 14.74 -11.45
CA SER A 122 -2.20 15.82 -12.06
C SER A 122 -3.48 15.24 -12.68
N ALA A 123 -4.63 15.79 -12.29
CA ALA A 123 -5.94 15.41 -12.80
C ALA A 123 -6.17 15.84 -14.26
#